data_AF-A0A813EXZ2-F1
#
_entry.id   AF-A0A813EXZ2-F1
#
_cell.length_a   1.000
_cell.length_b   1.000
_cell.length_c   1.000
_cell.angle_alpha   90.00
_cell.angle_beta   90.00
_cell.angle_gamma   90.00
#
_symmetry.space_group_name_H-M   'P 1'
#
loop_
_entity.id
_entity.type
_entity.pdbx_description
1 polymer ?
#
loop_
_entity_poly.entity_id
_entity_poly.type
_entity_poly.pdbx_seq_one_letter_code
_entity_poly.pdbx_strand_id
1 'polypeptide(L)'
;MCEHFMLNVKPVPFCRLPVSCLHILQLRVRLCGAVIAQGLKPNMKFGPTRRLAIFLFGLLQPQTQTRYLSAIAAFMEHCSAIGVSFYDLTEESQDFFLADWLLLSVDDPERAPTLQYQVDLLAGLRKMYAGRRKYKAAFSVISGLQSAHPPVSAPPLQDIVVYAWSTLMISADKAAIGLCGLICFCGLLRIGEALQLRWLDVVLPTQHRAGQFVVIMLKQPKRAALNAEKVYLCNPVVVALIVRFYTKYYLS
;
A
#
# COMPACT_ATOMS: atom_id res chain seq x y z
N MET A 1 -46.00 5.40 6.81
CA MET A 1 -45.59 5.03 8.19
C MET A 1 -44.18 4.45 8.16
N CYS A 2 -43.17 5.31 8.17
CA CYS A 2 -41.78 4.99 8.49
C CYS A 2 -41.20 6.25 9.11
N GLU A 3 -41.62 6.52 10.35
CA GLU A 3 -41.10 7.60 11.16
C GLU A 3 -39.93 7.09 12.01
N HIS A 4 -38.92 7.95 12.13
CA HIS A 4 -37.89 7.98 13.17
C HIS A 4 -36.90 6.81 13.26
N PHE A 5 -35.85 6.92 12.43
CA PHE A 5 -34.49 6.55 12.84
C PHE A 5 -33.54 7.71 12.50
N MET A 6 -33.62 8.80 13.27
CA MET A 6 -32.59 9.85 13.23
C MET A 6 -31.34 9.34 13.97
N LEU A 7 -30.44 8.71 13.22
CA LEU A 7 -29.06 8.61 13.66
C LEU A 7 -28.46 10.01 13.60
N ASN A 8 -28.32 10.62 14.78
CA ASN A 8 -27.64 11.89 15.01
C ASN A 8 -26.13 11.72 14.73
N VAL A 9 -25.77 11.63 13.44
CA VAL A 9 -24.38 11.66 12.98
C VAL A 9 -23.96 13.12 12.98
N LYS A 10 -23.34 13.56 14.08
CA LYS A 10 -22.70 14.87 14.14
C LYS A 10 -21.73 15.00 12.95
N PRO A 11 -21.77 16.09 12.15
CA PRO A 11 -20.74 16.36 11.17
C PRO A 11 -19.41 16.44 11.93
N VAL A 12 -18.50 15.51 11.65
CA VAL A 12 -17.17 15.53 12.26
C VAL A 12 -16.48 16.78 11.69
N PRO A 13 -16.16 17.80 12.52
CA PRO A 13 -15.45 18.96 12.02
C PRO A 13 -14.09 18.49 11.51
N PHE A 14 -13.87 18.68 10.21
CA PHE A 14 -12.60 18.40 9.55
C PHE A 14 -11.51 19.21 10.25
N CYS A 15 -10.80 18.56 11.16
CA CYS A 15 -9.75 19.17 11.95
C CYS A 15 -8.67 19.69 11.00
N ARG A 16 -8.46 21.01 10.99
CA ARG A 16 -7.22 21.61 10.51
C ARG A 16 -6.11 21.02 11.35
N LEU A 17 -5.38 20.05 10.80
CA LEU A 17 -4.24 19.43 11.49
C LEU A 17 -3.24 20.53 11.87
N PRO A 18 -2.98 20.74 13.17
CA PRO A 18 -2.04 21.75 13.63
C PRO A 18 -0.60 21.42 13.19
N VAL A 19 0.25 22.44 13.15
CA VAL A 19 1.69 22.40 12.76
C VAL A 19 2.50 21.37 13.58
N SER A 20 1.94 20.84 14.66
CA SER A 20 2.45 19.70 15.44
C SER A 20 2.58 18.38 14.65
N CYS A 21 2.04 18.27 13.44
CA CYS A 21 2.29 17.12 12.56
C CYS A 21 3.78 16.92 12.18
N LEU A 22 4.59 17.98 12.15
CA LEU A 22 6.04 17.83 11.90
C LEU A 22 6.77 17.14 13.06
N HIS A 23 6.34 17.38 14.30
CA HIS A 23 6.86 16.65 15.47
C HIS A 23 6.37 15.21 15.53
N ILE A 24 5.14 14.92 15.08
CA ILE A 24 4.64 13.54 14.98
C ILE A 24 5.44 12.73 13.94
N LEU A 25 5.88 13.35 12.84
CA LEU A 25 6.78 12.72 11.87
C LEU A 25 8.16 12.41 12.48
N GLN A 26 8.76 13.34 13.24
CA GLN A 26 10.02 13.08 13.94
C GLN A 26 9.88 12.03 15.06
N LEU A 27 8.76 12.01 15.80
CA LEU A 27 8.46 11.01 16.84
C LEU A 27 8.19 9.63 16.24
N ARG A 28 7.50 9.53 15.09
CA ARG A 28 7.32 8.26 14.36
C ARG A 28 8.65 7.69 13.89
N VAL A 29 9.57 8.52 13.39
CA VAL A 29 10.92 8.07 12.99
C VAL A 29 11.68 7.52 14.21
N ARG A 30 11.56 8.14 15.39
CA ARG A 30 12.20 7.66 16.62
C ARG A 30 11.60 6.35 17.15
N LEU A 31 10.27 6.22 17.17
CA LEU A 31 9.59 5.02 17.67
C LEU A 31 9.73 3.82 16.70
N CYS A 32 9.63 4.02 15.39
CA CYS A 32 9.92 2.96 14.42
C CYS A 32 11.40 2.54 14.47
N GLY A 33 12.32 3.50 14.66
CA GLY A 33 13.75 3.18 14.79
C GLY A 33 14.06 2.21 15.94
N ALA A 34 13.36 2.31 17.07
CA ALA A 34 13.57 1.44 18.22
C ALA A 34 13.11 -0.01 17.96
N VAL A 35 11.96 -0.21 17.32
CA VAL A 35 11.45 -1.55 16.96
C VAL A 35 12.33 -2.22 15.90
N ILE A 36 12.75 -1.45 14.89
CA ILE A 36 13.67 -1.92 13.84
C ILE A 36 15.03 -2.31 14.44
N ALA A 37 15.55 -1.53 15.40
CA ALA A 37 16.83 -1.79 16.03
C ALA A 37 16.85 -3.08 16.86
N GLN A 38 15.70 -3.47 17.44
CA GLN A 38 15.59 -4.73 18.20
C GLN A 38 15.53 -5.97 17.29
N GLY A 39 14.92 -5.85 16.10
CA GLY A 39 14.87 -6.94 15.11
C GLY A 39 16.18 -7.14 14.35
N LEU A 40 16.94 -6.06 14.10
CA LEU A 40 18.25 -6.11 13.44
C LEU A 40 19.38 -6.26 14.47
N LYS A 41 19.62 -7.49 14.92
CA LYS A 41 20.82 -7.91 15.67
C LYS A 41 21.97 -8.54 14.83
N PRO A 42 22.17 -8.29 13.52
CA PRO A 42 23.24 -9.01 12.85
C PRO A 42 24.59 -8.33 13.10
N ASN A 43 25.54 -9.07 13.68
CA ASN A 43 26.96 -8.86 13.44
C ASN A 43 27.23 -9.28 11.99
N MET A 44 26.89 -8.41 11.03
CA MET A 44 27.15 -8.68 9.63
C MET A 44 28.65 -8.61 9.38
N LYS A 45 29.28 -9.75 9.07
CA LYS A 45 30.70 -9.80 8.70
C LYS A 45 30.99 -9.01 7.42
N PHE A 46 30.02 -8.97 6.51
CA PHE A 46 30.10 -8.29 5.23
C PHE A 46 28.81 -7.53 4.98
N GLY A 47 28.84 -6.20 4.85
CA GLY A 47 27.63 -5.42 4.58
C GLY A 47 27.76 -3.92 4.87
N PRO A 48 26.70 -3.13 4.58
CA PRO A 48 26.63 -1.75 5.03
C PRO A 48 26.64 -1.69 6.56
N THR A 49 27.11 -0.58 7.12
CA THR A 49 27.07 -0.38 8.57
C THR A 49 25.62 -0.49 9.08
N ARG A 50 25.43 -1.01 10.30
CA ARG A 50 24.09 -1.16 10.92
C ARG A 50 23.28 0.13 10.85
N ARG A 51 23.92 1.27 11.05
CA ARG A 51 23.31 2.60 10.95
C ARG A 51 22.74 2.88 9.55
N LEU A 52 23.47 2.52 8.49
CA LEU A 52 23.02 2.68 7.12
C LEU A 52 21.86 1.73 6.80
N ALA A 53 21.92 0.47 7.25
CA ALA A 53 20.82 -0.48 7.08
C ALA A 53 19.53 0.04 7.75
N ILE A 54 19.60 0.51 9.00
CA ILE A 54 18.46 1.11 9.71
C ILE A 54 17.92 2.33 8.97
N PHE A 55 18.81 3.21 8.48
CA PHE A 55 18.39 4.37 7.69
C PHE A 55 17.63 3.95 6.42
N LEU A 56 18.17 2.99 5.66
CA LEU A 56 17.56 2.51 4.41
C LEU A 56 16.21 1.81 4.64
N PHE A 57 16.06 1.06 5.73
CA PHE A 57 14.77 0.51 6.15
C PHE A 57 13.80 1.60 6.59
N GLY A 58 14.29 2.63 7.29
CA GLY A 58 13.49 3.79 7.71
C GLY A 58 12.85 4.57 6.56
N LEU A 59 13.39 4.46 5.35
CA LEU A 59 12.81 5.06 4.13
C LEU A 59 11.58 4.30 3.61
N LEU A 60 11.33 3.06 4.05
CA LEU A 60 10.17 2.28 3.64
C LEU A 60 8.90 2.71 4.39
N GLN A 61 7.73 2.43 3.80
CA GLN A 61 6.46 2.59 4.52
C GLN A 61 6.41 1.66 5.74
N PRO A 62 5.84 2.07 6.88
CA PRO A 62 5.84 1.27 8.11
C PRO A 62 5.28 -0.14 7.94
N GLN A 63 4.20 -0.29 7.16
CA GLN A 63 3.61 -1.61 6.88
C GLN A 63 4.57 -2.53 6.09
N THR A 64 5.33 -1.96 5.15
CA THR A 64 6.35 -2.69 4.40
C THR A 64 7.53 -3.08 5.30
N GLN A 65 7.93 -2.20 6.22
CA GLN A 65 8.97 -2.51 7.21
C GLN A 65 8.57 -3.71 8.06
N THR A 66 7.36 -3.70 8.62
CA THR A 66 6.85 -4.81 9.44
C THR A 66 6.86 -6.13 8.67
N ARG A 67 6.36 -6.13 7.42
CA ARG A 67 6.35 -7.33 6.56
C ARG A 67 7.75 -7.86 6.27
N TYR A 68 8.69 -6.98 5.91
CA TYR A 68 10.06 -7.40 5.61
C TYR A 68 10.77 -7.92 6.87
N LEU A 69 10.59 -7.26 8.01
CA LEU A 69 11.20 -7.69 9.26
C LEU A 69 10.61 -8.99 9.80
N SER A 70 9.28 -9.18 9.72
CA SER A 70 8.67 -10.47 10.07
C SER A 70 9.18 -11.58 9.15
N ALA A 71 9.34 -11.28 7.86
CA ALA A 71 9.85 -12.24 6.89
C ALA A 71 11.28 -12.69 7.21
N ILE A 72 12.16 -11.72 7.47
CA ILE A 72 13.55 -11.96 7.87
C ILE A 72 13.61 -12.70 9.20
N ALA A 73 12.78 -12.33 10.18
CA ALA A 73 12.81 -12.94 11.52
C ALA A 73 12.52 -14.44 11.47
N ALA A 74 11.44 -14.87 10.79
CA ALA A 74 11.13 -16.30 10.73
C ALA A 74 12.12 -17.08 9.82
N PHE A 75 12.69 -16.44 8.80
CA PHE A 75 13.80 -17.06 8.05
C PHE A 75 15.05 -17.27 8.93
N MET A 76 15.37 -16.31 9.79
CA MET A 76 16.49 -16.44 10.73
C MET A 76 16.21 -17.51 11.80
N GLU A 77 14.96 -17.63 12.25
CA GLU A 77 14.53 -18.71 13.13
C GLU A 77 14.73 -20.08 12.46
N HIS A 78 14.36 -20.22 11.18
CA HIS A 78 14.63 -21.42 10.40
C HIS A 78 16.13 -21.71 10.26
N CYS A 79 16.96 -20.70 9.96
CA CYS A 79 18.42 -20.84 9.91
C CYS A 79 18.96 -21.34 11.26
N SER A 80 18.45 -20.80 12.37
CA SER A 80 18.85 -21.22 13.71
C SER A 80 18.44 -22.65 14.04
N ALA A 81 17.27 -23.11 13.56
CA ALA A 81 16.80 -24.48 13.74
C ALA A 81 17.68 -25.51 13.02
N ILE A 82 18.29 -25.15 11.89
CA ILE A 82 19.23 -25.99 11.13
C ILE A 82 20.68 -25.81 11.64
N GLY A 83 20.92 -24.87 12.55
CA GLY A 83 22.26 -24.58 13.06
C GLY A 83 23.17 -23.85 12.06
N VAL A 84 22.58 -23.14 11.09
CA VAL A 84 23.32 -22.38 10.06
C VAL A 84 23.31 -20.88 10.42
N SER A 85 24.49 -20.28 10.50
CA SER A 85 24.62 -18.82 10.64
C SER A 85 24.62 -18.15 9.27
N PHE A 86 23.45 -17.66 8.82
CA PHE A 86 23.29 -17.07 7.49
C PHE A 86 24.25 -15.90 7.20
N TYR A 87 24.59 -15.10 8.22
CA TYR A 87 25.47 -13.94 8.05
C TYR A 87 26.96 -14.30 7.95
N ASP A 88 27.34 -15.52 8.35
CA ASP A 88 28.72 -16.01 8.25
C ASP A 88 29.02 -16.64 6.89
N LEU A 89 27.97 -16.98 6.12
CA LEU A 89 28.08 -17.49 4.76
C LEU A 89 28.59 -16.41 3.78
N THR A 90 29.33 -16.87 2.76
CA THR A 90 29.74 -16.03 1.62
C THR A 90 28.51 -15.53 0.85
N GLU A 91 28.66 -14.47 0.05
CA GLU A 91 27.53 -13.93 -0.73
C GLU A 91 26.92 -14.97 -1.66
N GLU A 92 27.76 -15.76 -2.31
CA GLU A 92 27.32 -16.84 -3.21
C GLU A 92 26.61 -17.95 -2.44
N SER A 93 27.18 -18.41 -1.32
CA SER A 93 26.52 -19.42 -0.47
C SER A 93 25.21 -18.94 0.12
N GLN A 94 25.07 -17.65 0.43
CA GLN A 94 23.79 -17.07 0.86
C GLN A 94 22.75 -17.09 -0.26
N ASP A 95 23.14 -16.81 -1.50
CA ASP A 95 22.22 -16.82 -2.65
C ASP A 95 21.70 -18.22 -2.92
N PHE A 96 22.60 -19.23 -2.96
CA PHE A 96 22.20 -20.63 -3.14
C PHE A 96 21.38 -21.15 -1.96
N PHE A 97 21.80 -20.89 -0.71
CA PHE A 97 21.05 -21.31 0.46
C PHE A 97 19.64 -20.70 0.49
N LEU A 98 19.52 -19.42 0.12
CA LEU A 98 18.21 -18.77 0.02
C LEU A 98 17.38 -19.37 -1.12
N ALA A 99 17.99 -19.67 -2.28
CA ALA A 99 17.32 -20.32 -3.39
C ALA A 99 16.78 -21.71 -3.01
N ASP A 100 17.59 -22.53 -2.34
CA ASP A 100 17.19 -23.86 -1.86
C ASP A 100 16.05 -23.75 -0.85
N TRP A 101 16.15 -22.82 0.11
CA TRP A 101 15.08 -22.58 1.06
C TRP A 101 13.75 -22.16 0.39
N LEU A 102 13.84 -21.34 -0.66
CA LEU A 102 12.66 -20.95 -1.44
C LEU A 102 12.06 -22.15 -2.19
N LEU A 103 12.89 -23.07 -2.68
CA LEU A 103 12.44 -24.29 -3.35
C LEU A 103 11.71 -25.26 -2.42
N LEU A 104 12.01 -25.25 -1.11
CA LEU A 104 11.26 -26.05 -0.13
C LEU A 104 9.75 -25.78 -0.17
N SER A 105 9.34 -24.57 -0.59
CA SER A 105 7.92 -24.24 -0.72
C SER A 105 7.19 -24.95 -1.85
N VAL A 106 7.94 -25.44 -2.83
CA VAL A 106 7.44 -26.26 -3.94
C VAL A 106 7.29 -27.71 -3.46
N ASP A 107 8.23 -28.19 -2.66
CA ASP A 107 8.26 -29.57 -2.19
C ASP A 107 7.20 -29.83 -1.10
N ASP A 108 6.92 -28.85 -0.23
CA ASP A 108 5.92 -28.95 0.85
C ASP A 108 5.02 -27.70 0.88
N PRO A 109 3.98 -27.63 0.02
CA PRO A 109 3.13 -26.45 -0.09
C PRO A 109 2.25 -26.20 1.15
N GLU A 110 2.03 -27.21 2.00
CA GLU A 110 1.21 -27.06 3.21
C GLU A 110 1.95 -26.34 4.33
N ARG A 111 3.27 -26.56 4.43
CA ARG A 111 4.13 -25.90 5.42
C ARG A 111 4.86 -24.68 4.85
N ALA A 112 4.83 -24.51 3.54
CA ALA A 112 5.46 -23.41 2.83
C ALA A 112 4.97 -22.03 3.29
N PRO A 113 5.87 -21.05 3.46
CA PRO A 113 5.45 -19.66 3.53
C PRO A 113 4.88 -19.23 2.17
N THR A 114 3.84 -18.40 2.20
CA THR A 114 3.21 -17.85 0.99
C THR A 114 4.22 -17.20 0.04
N LEU A 115 3.97 -17.25 -1.28
CA LEU A 115 4.84 -16.61 -2.28
C LEU A 115 5.11 -15.12 -1.99
N GLN A 116 4.10 -14.40 -1.48
CA GLN A 116 4.27 -12.99 -1.12
C GLN A 116 5.27 -12.81 0.03
N TYR A 117 5.27 -13.72 1.00
CA TYR A 117 6.22 -13.72 2.12
C TYR A 117 7.65 -13.94 1.63
N GLN A 118 7.85 -14.85 0.68
CA GLN A 118 9.15 -15.11 0.05
C GLN A 118 9.68 -13.89 -0.71
N VAL A 119 8.81 -13.22 -1.47
CA VAL A 119 9.12 -11.96 -2.16
C VAL A 119 9.53 -10.89 -1.14
N ASP A 120 8.82 -10.80 -0.02
CA ASP A 120 9.08 -9.85 1.06
C ASP A 120 10.42 -10.13 1.75
N LEU A 121 10.76 -11.40 1.97
CA LEU A 121 12.05 -11.82 2.50
C LEU A 121 13.19 -11.35 1.57
N LEU A 122 13.12 -11.70 0.28
CA LEU A 122 14.16 -11.34 -0.69
C LEU A 122 14.31 -9.83 -0.81
N ALA A 123 13.20 -9.09 -0.88
CA ALA A 123 13.21 -7.63 -0.93
C ALA A 123 13.79 -7.01 0.35
N GLY A 124 13.43 -7.55 1.52
CA GLY A 124 13.98 -7.17 2.81
C GLY A 124 15.49 -7.37 2.88
N LEU A 125 15.98 -8.55 2.51
CA LEU A 125 17.42 -8.86 2.47
C LEU A 125 18.17 -7.93 1.50
N ARG A 126 17.66 -7.73 0.28
CA ARG A 126 18.25 -6.79 -0.69
C ARG A 126 18.31 -5.37 -0.14
N LYS A 127 17.26 -4.91 0.55
CA LYS A 127 17.23 -3.57 1.15
C LYS A 127 18.24 -3.44 2.28
N MET A 128 18.39 -4.48 3.10
CA MET A 128 19.37 -4.53 4.19
C MET A 128 20.80 -4.33 3.69
N TYR A 129 21.14 -4.91 2.54
CA TYR A 129 22.44 -4.75 1.89
C TYR A 129 22.55 -3.56 0.94
N ALA A 130 21.65 -2.58 1.04
CA ALA A 130 21.61 -1.40 0.18
C ALA A 130 21.58 -1.73 -1.33
N GLY A 131 21.01 -2.88 -1.70
CA GLY A 131 20.94 -3.35 -3.09
C GLY A 131 22.27 -3.83 -3.68
N ARG A 132 23.37 -3.87 -2.89
CA ARG A 132 24.67 -4.37 -3.36
C ARG A 132 24.61 -5.85 -3.73
N ARG A 133 23.95 -6.64 -2.87
CA ARG A 133 23.70 -8.06 -3.12
C ARG A 133 22.47 -8.21 -4.02
N LYS A 134 22.66 -8.89 -5.15
CA LYS A 134 21.61 -9.05 -6.16
C LYS A 134 20.75 -10.30 -5.91
N TYR A 135 21.31 -11.33 -5.27
CA TYR A 135 20.67 -12.63 -5.05
C TYR A 135 20.03 -13.18 -6.34
N LYS A 136 20.89 -13.47 -7.33
CA LYS A 136 20.44 -13.81 -8.69
C LYS A 136 19.73 -15.15 -8.72
N ALA A 137 20.27 -16.16 -8.02
CA ALA A 137 19.67 -17.50 -7.99
C ALA A 137 18.30 -17.45 -7.30
N ALA A 138 18.23 -16.88 -6.10
CA ALA A 138 16.97 -16.73 -5.37
C ALA A 138 15.93 -15.90 -6.15
N PHE A 139 16.37 -14.84 -6.84
CA PHE A 139 15.47 -14.04 -7.69
C PHE A 139 14.92 -14.85 -8.87
N SER A 140 15.75 -15.66 -9.54
CA SER A 140 15.30 -16.53 -10.62
C SER A 140 14.28 -17.56 -10.14
N VAL A 141 14.49 -18.15 -8.95
CA VAL A 141 13.51 -19.07 -8.33
C VAL A 141 12.17 -18.37 -8.10
N ILE A 142 12.16 -17.20 -7.46
CA ILE A 142 10.92 -16.44 -7.23
C ILE A 142 10.24 -16.07 -8.54
N SER A 143 11.00 -15.65 -9.57
CA SER A 143 10.45 -15.33 -10.88
C SER A 143 9.82 -16.57 -11.53
N GLY A 144 10.45 -17.74 -11.39
CA GLY A 144 9.90 -19.02 -11.82
C GLY A 144 8.58 -19.34 -11.10
N LEU A 145 8.56 -19.21 -9.77
CA LEU A 145 7.36 -19.45 -8.96
C LEU A 145 6.20 -18.50 -9.30
N GLN A 146 6.50 -17.22 -9.54
CA GLN A 146 5.50 -16.24 -9.97
C GLN A 146 4.93 -16.56 -11.35
N SER A 147 5.73 -17.15 -12.24
CA SER A 147 5.27 -17.58 -13.56
C SER A 147 4.43 -18.86 -13.50
N ALA A 148 4.77 -19.78 -12.60
CA ALA A 148 4.02 -21.02 -12.35
C ALA A 148 2.68 -20.76 -11.66
N HIS A 149 2.65 -19.79 -10.75
CA HIS A 149 1.46 -19.38 -10.00
C HIS A 149 1.16 -17.90 -10.26
N PRO A 150 0.57 -17.57 -11.42
CA PRO A 150 0.22 -16.20 -11.73
C PRO A 150 -0.74 -15.66 -10.66
N PRO A 151 -0.57 -14.40 -10.21
CA PRO A 151 -1.45 -13.82 -9.22
C PRO A 151 -2.89 -13.85 -9.75
N VAL A 152 -3.78 -14.48 -8.98
CA VAL A 152 -5.22 -14.51 -9.27
C VAL A 152 -5.72 -13.08 -9.21
N SER A 153 -5.82 -12.46 -10.38
CA SER A 153 -6.41 -11.14 -10.51
C SER A 153 -7.91 -11.29 -10.37
N ALA A 154 -8.52 -10.49 -9.49
CA ALA A 154 -9.97 -10.46 -9.38
C ALA A 154 -10.57 -10.12 -10.75
N PRO A 155 -11.68 -10.78 -11.16
CA PRO A 155 -12.36 -10.42 -12.39
C PRO A 155 -12.75 -8.93 -12.33
N PRO A 156 -12.71 -8.22 -13.47
CA PRO A 156 -13.09 -6.82 -13.51
C PRO A 156 -14.53 -6.67 -12.99
N LEU A 157 -14.71 -5.76 -12.04
CA LEU A 157 -16.03 -5.49 -11.48
C LEU A 157 -16.90 -4.86 -12.58
N GLN A 158 -18.08 -5.42 -12.81
CA GLN A 158 -19.00 -4.91 -13.82
C GLN A 158 -19.55 -3.53 -13.43
N ASP A 159 -19.59 -2.62 -14.41
CA ASP A 159 -20.02 -1.23 -14.25
C ASP A 159 -21.38 -1.12 -13.56
N ILE A 160 -22.34 -1.97 -13.96
CA ILE A 160 -23.70 -2.00 -13.43
C ILE A 160 -23.71 -2.25 -11.92
N VAL A 161 -22.86 -3.17 -11.45
CA VAL A 161 -22.76 -3.52 -10.02
C VAL A 161 -22.22 -2.34 -9.24
N VAL A 162 -21.25 -1.59 -9.79
CA VAL A 162 -20.70 -0.40 -9.13
C VAL A 162 -21.73 0.71 -9.01
N TYR A 163 -22.45 1.01 -10.10
CA TYR A 163 -23.50 2.02 -10.07
C TYR A 163 -24.61 1.63 -9.09
N ALA A 164 -25.09 0.38 -9.13
CA ALA A 164 -26.12 -0.12 -8.21
C ALA A 164 -25.66 -0.09 -6.74
N TRP A 165 -24.42 -0.47 -6.46
CA TRP A 165 -23.86 -0.38 -5.11
C TRP A 165 -23.75 1.08 -4.64
N SER A 166 -23.31 1.98 -5.51
CA SER A 166 -23.17 3.40 -5.17
C SER A 166 -24.51 4.06 -4.87
N THR A 167 -25.56 3.75 -5.66
CA THR A 167 -26.91 4.27 -5.43
C THR A 167 -27.50 3.70 -4.15
N LEU A 168 -27.31 2.41 -3.87
CA LEU A 168 -27.74 1.79 -2.62
C LEU A 168 -27.07 2.44 -1.40
N MET A 169 -25.76 2.71 -1.46
CA MET A 169 -25.05 3.40 -0.37
C MET A 169 -25.53 4.84 -0.18
N ILE A 170 -25.88 5.55 -1.26
CA ILE A 170 -26.43 6.90 -1.17
C ILE A 170 -27.83 6.88 -0.55
N SER A 171 -28.69 5.93 -0.95
CA SER A 171 -30.02 5.75 -0.38
C SER A 171 -30.01 5.33 1.09
N ALA A 172 -28.94 4.66 1.54
CA ALA A 172 -28.72 4.26 2.92
C ALA A 172 -28.05 5.36 3.78
N ASP A 173 -28.10 6.63 3.36
CA ASP A 173 -27.45 7.78 3.98
C ASP A 173 -25.92 7.66 4.16
N LYS A 174 -25.27 6.73 3.44
CA LYS A 174 -23.82 6.53 3.40
C LYS A 174 -23.20 7.07 2.12
N ALA A 175 -23.64 8.26 1.71
CA ALA A 175 -23.32 8.83 0.42
C ALA A 175 -21.81 9.07 0.20
N ALA A 176 -21.03 9.36 1.25
CA ALA A 176 -19.56 9.49 1.14
C ALA A 176 -18.87 8.20 0.69
N ILE A 177 -19.34 7.04 1.18
CA ILE A 177 -18.80 5.72 0.82
C ILE A 177 -19.20 5.38 -0.62
N GLY A 178 -20.46 5.62 -0.99
CA GLY A 178 -20.94 5.43 -2.35
C GLY A 178 -20.17 6.27 -3.37
N LEU A 179 -19.95 7.55 -3.07
CA LEU A 179 -19.18 8.46 -3.92
C LEU A 179 -17.71 8.02 -4.02
N CYS A 180 -17.09 7.63 -2.91
CA CYS A 180 -15.70 7.15 -2.90
C CYS A 180 -15.52 5.94 -3.80
N GLY A 181 -16.42 4.94 -3.74
CA GLY A 181 -16.33 3.77 -4.62
C GLY A 181 -16.58 4.10 -6.09
N LEU A 182 -17.52 5.02 -6.37
CA LEU A 182 -17.78 5.51 -7.72
C LEU A 182 -16.55 6.21 -8.31
N ILE A 183 -15.90 7.08 -7.53
CA ILE A 183 -14.67 7.78 -7.90
C ILE A 183 -13.51 6.80 -8.08
N CYS A 184 -13.38 5.79 -7.22
CA CYS A 184 -12.37 4.73 -7.38
C CYS A 184 -12.54 4.00 -8.71
N PHE A 185 -13.76 3.62 -9.04
CA PHE A 185 -14.06 2.88 -10.25
C PHE A 185 -13.86 3.71 -11.51
N CYS A 186 -14.49 4.90 -11.59
CA CYS A 186 -14.42 5.75 -12.77
C CYS A 186 -13.05 6.41 -12.95
N GLY A 187 -12.35 6.71 -11.85
CA GLY A 187 -11.02 7.31 -11.88
C GLY A 187 -9.87 6.30 -11.91
N LEU A 188 -10.18 5.00 -11.89
CA LEU A 188 -9.20 3.91 -11.73
C LEU A 188 -8.23 4.15 -10.55
N LEU A 189 -8.72 4.83 -9.51
CA LEU A 189 -7.95 5.19 -8.33
C LEU A 189 -7.89 4.01 -7.37
N ARG A 190 -6.75 3.84 -6.69
CA ARG A 190 -6.69 2.90 -5.57
C ARG A 190 -7.55 3.41 -4.43
N ILE A 191 -8.16 2.49 -3.67
CA ILE A 191 -8.95 2.81 -2.48
C ILE A 191 -8.17 3.73 -1.52
N GLY A 192 -6.87 3.46 -1.32
CA GLY A 192 -6.01 4.30 -0.47
C GLY A 192 -5.79 5.72 -1.00
N GLU A 193 -5.79 5.92 -2.33
CA GLU A 193 -5.66 7.24 -2.95
C GLU A 193 -6.98 8.00 -2.83
N ALA A 194 -8.10 7.33 -3.09
CA ALA A 194 -9.44 7.91 -2.97
C ALA A 194 -9.79 8.32 -1.54
N LEU A 195 -9.39 7.53 -0.53
CA LEU A 195 -9.59 7.86 0.88
C LEU A 195 -8.78 9.09 1.34
N GLN A 196 -7.72 9.45 0.62
CA GLN A 196 -6.90 10.64 0.92
C GLN A 196 -7.38 11.90 0.18
N LEU A 197 -8.34 11.76 -0.75
CA LEU A 197 -8.89 12.90 -1.48
C LEU A 197 -9.58 13.87 -0.53
N ARG A 198 -9.28 15.15 -0.72
CA ARG A 198 -10.00 16.25 -0.07
C ARG A 198 -10.84 16.97 -1.11
N TRP A 199 -11.88 17.67 -0.67
CA TRP A 199 -12.69 18.50 -1.56
C TRP A 199 -11.88 19.56 -2.33
N LEU A 200 -10.83 20.08 -1.72
CA LEU A 200 -9.88 21.02 -2.36
C LEU A 200 -9.13 20.39 -3.54
N ASP A 201 -9.06 19.06 -3.60
CA ASP A 201 -8.39 18.31 -4.66
C ASP A 201 -9.35 17.97 -5.82
N VAL A 202 -10.63 18.33 -5.70
CA VAL A 202 -11.66 18.10 -6.71
C VAL A 202 -12.04 19.44 -7.34
N VAL A 203 -11.72 19.60 -8.62
CA VAL A 203 -12.10 20.78 -9.41
C VAL A 203 -13.40 20.46 -10.14
N LEU A 204 -14.46 21.14 -9.74
CA LEU A 204 -15.79 21.01 -10.34
C LEU A 204 -15.88 21.85 -11.62
N PRO A 205 -16.70 21.42 -12.60
CA PRO A 205 -16.90 22.19 -13.83
C PRO A 205 -17.57 23.52 -13.53
N THR A 206 -16.90 24.62 -13.89
CA THR A 206 -17.51 25.96 -13.91
C THR A 206 -18.38 26.11 -15.16
N GLN A 207 -19.59 26.65 -15.00
CA GLN A 207 -20.64 26.75 -16.03
C GLN A 207 -20.22 27.46 -17.34
N HIS A 208 -19.06 28.12 -17.39
CA HIS A 208 -18.71 29.03 -18.48
C HIS A 208 -17.74 28.49 -19.56
N ARG A 209 -17.12 27.32 -19.43
CA ARG A 209 -16.23 26.81 -20.50
C ARG A 209 -16.28 25.29 -20.65
N ALA A 210 -16.88 24.85 -21.76
CA ALA A 210 -16.68 23.60 -22.50
C ALA A 210 -16.03 22.45 -21.70
N GLY A 211 -16.84 21.74 -20.92
CA GLY A 211 -16.45 20.49 -20.28
C GLY A 211 -17.36 20.08 -19.13
N GLN A 212 -18.20 19.05 -19.34
CA GLN A 212 -18.89 18.35 -18.25
C GLN A 212 -17.95 17.33 -17.60
N PHE A 213 -16.77 17.76 -17.18
CA PHE A 213 -15.79 16.88 -16.54
C PHE A 213 -15.41 17.38 -15.14
N VAL A 214 -15.14 16.43 -14.26
CA VAL A 214 -14.55 16.71 -12.94
C VAL A 214 -13.08 16.35 -13.01
N VAL A 215 -12.20 17.25 -12.54
CA VAL A 215 -10.77 16.99 -12.47
C VAL A 215 -10.39 16.67 -11.03
N ILE A 216 -9.81 15.51 -10.80
CA ILE A 216 -9.27 15.10 -9.50
C ILE A 216 -7.75 15.25 -9.54
N MET A 217 -7.21 16.01 -8.58
CA MET A 217 -5.80 16.29 -8.42
C MET A 217 -5.18 15.33 -7.40
N LEU A 218 -4.34 14.38 -7.84
CA LEU A 218 -3.64 13.47 -6.93
C LEU A 218 -2.34 14.10 -6.40
N LYS A 219 -2.20 14.18 -5.06
CA LYS A 219 -1.02 14.77 -4.40
C LYS A 219 0.21 13.85 -4.38
N GLN A 220 -0.01 12.53 -4.25
CA GLN A 220 1.06 11.54 -4.10
C GLN A 220 0.66 10.23 -4.82
N PRO A 221 0.67 10.19 -6.17
CA PRO A 221 0.41 8.95 -6.87
C PRO A 221 1.48 7.91 -6.49
N LYS A 222 1.05 6.67 -6.20
CA LYS A 222 2.00 5.59 -5.84
C LYS A 222 2.87 5.15 -7.02
N ARG A 223 2.56 5.55 -8.25
CA ARG A 223 3.44 5.42 -9.42
C ARG A 223 4.24 6.72 -9.55
N ALA A 224 5.56 6.61 -9.50
CA ALA A 224 6.53 7.72 -9.50
C ALA A 224 6.65 8.45 -10.84
N ALA A 225 5.53 8.84 -11.46
CA ALA A 225 5.54 9.85 -12.50
C ALA A 225 5.47 11.22 -11.80
N LEU A 226 6.53 12.01 -11.94
CA LEU A 226 6.81 13.28 -11.26
C LEU A 226 5.83 14.44 -11.52
N ASN A 227 4.67 14.16 -12.13
CA ASN A 227 3.64 15.16 -12.41
C ASN A 227 2.37 14.78 -11.63
N ALA A 228 1.77 15.74 -10.93
CA ALA A 228 0.46 15.56 -10.31
C ALA A 228 -0.51 14.97 -11.34
N GLU A 229 -0.84 13.70 -11.16
CA GLU A 229 -1.65 12.96 -12.11
C GLU A 229 -3.07 13.50 -11.99
N LYS A 230 -3.49 14.23 -13.04
CA LYS A 230 -4.85 14.76 -13.15
C LYS A 230 -5.74 13.65 -13.69
N VAL A 231 -6.72 13.24 -12.90
CA VAL A 231 -7.72 12.27 -13.35
C VAL A 231 -8.95 13.02 -13.82
N TYR A 232 -9.33 12.82 -15.08
CA TYR A 232 -10.49 13.44 -15.68
C TYR A 232 -11.66 12.47 -15.66
N LEU A 233 -12.74 12.83 -14.97
CA LEU A 233 -13.99 12.09 -14.98
C LEU A 233 -14.92 12.72 -15.99
N CYS A 234 -15.14 12.03 -17.11
CA CYS A 234 -15.98 12.51 -18.22
C CYS A 234 -17.40 11.95 -18.22
N ASN A 235 -17.73 11.02 -17.32
CA ASN A 235 -19.07 10.43 -17.27
C ASN A 235 -20.08 11.45 -16.70
N PRO A 236 -21.09 11.89 -17.47
CA PRO A 236 -22.00 12.95 -17.06
C PRO A 236 -22.84 12.59 -15.84
N VAL A 237 -23.19 11.31 -15.67
CA VAL A 237 -23.96 10.83 -14.50
C VAL A 237 -23.13 10.98 -13.23
N VAL A 238 -21.85 10.58 -13.31
CA VAL A 238 -20.91 10.67 -12.18
C VAL A 238 -20.62 12.13 -11.84
N VAL A 239 -20.41 12.98 -12.85
CA VAL A 239 -20.21 14.43 -12.67
C VAL A 239 -21.42 15.06 -12.00
N ALA A 240 -22.63 14.79 -12.48
CA ALA A 240 -23.85 15.33 -11.89
C ALA A 240 -24.02 14.90 -10.43
N LEU A 241 -23.67 13.65 -10.10
CA LEU A 241 -23.76 13.11 -8.75
C LEU A 241 -22.74 13.76 -7.82
N ILE A 242 -21.48 13.93 -8.26
CA ILE A 242 -20.44 14.64 -7.49
C ILE A 242 -20.84 16.09 -7.24
N VAL A 243 -21.34 16.79 -8.26
CA VAL A 243 -21.79 18.19 -8.13
C VAL A 243 -22.95 18.31 -7.15
N ARG A 244 -23.96 17.43 -7.25
CA ARG A 244 -25.10 17.41 -6.29
C ARG A 244 -24.67 17.10 -4.87
N PHE A 245 -23.71 16.19 -4.70
CA PHE A 245 -23.15 15.89 -3.39
C PHE A 245 -22.43 17.12 -2.81
N TYR A 246 -21.58 17.76 -3.62
CA TYR A 246 -20.84 18.95 -3.18
C TYR A 246 -21.77 20.09 -2.76
N THR A 247 -22.80 20.38 -3.56
CA THR A 247 -23.76 21.44 -3.23
C THR A 247 -24.56 21.11 -1.96
N LYS A 248 -24.97 19.86 -1.76
CA LYS A 248 -25.75 19.44 -0.60
C LYS A 248 -24.97 19.46 0.72
N TYR A 249 -23.67 19.21 0.72
CA TYR A 249 -22.89 19.05 1.97
C TYR A 249 -21.90 20.17 2.26
N TYR A 250 -21.50 20.96 1.27
CA TYR A 250 -20.45 21.98 1.45
C TYR A 250 -21.00 23.41 1.37
N LEU A 251 -22.11 23.63 0.67
CA LEU A 251 -22.75 24.95 0.56
C LEU A 251 -23.91 25.16 1.55
N SER A 252 -24.42 24.08 2.15
CA SER A 252 -25.43 24.11 3.22
C SER A 252 -24.79 24.29 4.58
#